data_AF-A0A7S4CMG2-F1
#
_entry.id   AF-A0A7S4CMG2-F1
#
_cell.length_a   1.000
_cell.length_b   1.000
_cell.length_c   1.000
_cell.angle_alpha   90.00
_cell.angle_beta   90.00
_cell.angle_gamma   90.00
#
_symmetry.space_group_name_H-M   'P 1'
#
loop_
_entity.id
_entity.type
_entity.pdbx_description
1 polymer ?
#
loop_
_entity_poly.entity_id
_entity_poly.type
_entity_poly.pdbx_seq_one_letter_code
_entity_poly.pdbx_strand_id
1 'polypeptide(L)'
;AAQKALLEADWPGEILALPDGCRQLTPDGHVIWNGLRVRMGMHTGTCKVEVDPTTCRKDYYGPMVNTAARIAGLPVGGQIVCSGATFEQQQQSGCWLHGCQMLPCGMYRLKGISQMVEVYQIIPHMLQSRTILPPPRHSQSPKDRHRPAEDMSTSSFSSQKVDGMKVSLGVLMLAKVCLPSDAGADLDVMLSTTNEMI
;
A
#
# COMPACT_ATOMS: atom_id res chain seq x y z
N ALA A 1 -6.45 10.48 -5.58
CA ALA A 1 -5.40 11.32 -6.20
C ALA A 1 -4.38 10.48 -6.99
N ALA A 2 -3.64 9.54 -6.38
CA ALA A 2 -2.54 8.83 -7.05
C ALA A 2 -2.93 8.04 -8.33
N GLN A 3 -3.94 7.15 -8.27
CA GLN A 3 -4.36 6.39 -9.46
C GLN A 3 -4.88 7.29 -10.60
N LYS A 4 -5.49 8.43 -10.26
CA LYS A 4 -5.92 9.43 -11.25
C LYS A 4 -4.72 10.09 -11.92
N ALA A 5 -3.72 10.50 -11.14
CA ALA A 5 -2.50 11.10 -11.66
C ALA A 5 -1.76 10.17 -12.63
N LEU A 6 -1.75 8.85 -12.39
CA LEU A 6 -1.16 7.89 -13.33
C LEU A 6 -1.88 7.87 -14.69
N LEU A 7 -3.20 8.15 -14.71
CA LEU A 7 -3.96 8.25 -15.96
C LEU A 7 -3.66 9.52 -16.76
N GLU A 8 -3.32 10.60 -16.06
CA GLU A 8 -3.07 11.93 -16.62
C GLU A 8 -1.58 12.16 -16.92
N ALA A 9 -0.70 11.27 -16.48
CA ALA A 9 0.74 11.41 -16.67
C ALA A 9 1.15 11.22 -18.14
N ASP A 10 2.11 12.04 -18.56
CA ASP A 10 2.76 11.97 -19.87
C ASP A 10 3.81 10.85 -19.89
N TRP A 11 3.36 9.62 -20.10
CA TRP A 11 4.24 8.47 -20.17
C TRP A 11 5.06 8.46 -21.47
N PRO A 12 6.37 8.11 -21.41
CA PRO A 12 7.18 7.85 -22.60
C PRO A 12 6.54 6.81 -23.53
N GLY A 13 6.74 6.98 -24.84
CA GLY A 13 6.17 6.10 -25.86
C GLY A 13 6.58 4.63 -25.67
N GLU A 14 7.76 4.38 -25.12
CA GLU A 14 8.27 3.05 -24.80
C GLU A 14 7.41 2.34 -23.77
N ILE A 15 6.92 3.06 -22.76
CA ILE A 15 6.02 2.51 -21.74
C ILE A 15 4.65 2.25 -22.36
N LEU A 16 4.14 3.17 -23.19
CA LEU A 16 2.86 3.02 -23.86
C LEU A 16 2.84 1.87 -24.89
N ALA A 17 4.00 1.51 -25.44
CA ALA A 17 4.16 0.39 -26.34
C ALA A 17 4.14 -0.97 -25.63
N LEU A 18 4.32 -1.03 -24.31
CA LEU A 18 4.22 -2.27 -23.55
C LEU A 18 2.78 -2.79 -23.52
N PRO A 19 2.55 -4.12 -23.55
CA PRO A 19 1.21 -4.71 -23.49
C PRO A 19 0.37 -4.22 -22.30
N ASP A 20 1.01 -4.03 -21.14
CA ASP A 20 0.35 -3.55 -19.92
C ASP A 20 0.44 -2.03 -19.72
N GLY A 21 1.24 -1.33 -20.52
CA GLY A 21 1.40 0.12 -20.44
C GLY A 21 0.55 0.91 -21.43
N CYS A 22 -0.09 0.24 -22.38
CA CYS A 22 -0.92 0.88 -23.39
C CYS A 22 -2.11 1.63 -22.78
N ARG A 23 -2.48 2.74 -23.42
CA ARG A 23 -3.65 3.52 -23.03
C ARG A 23 -4.92 2.74 -23.40
N GLN A 24 -5.79 2.52 -22.43
CA GLN A 24 -7.07 1.83 -22.63
C GLN A 24 -8.23 2.73 -22.25
N LEU A 25 -9.29 2.65 -23.05
CA LEU A 25 -10.49 3.46 -22.93
C LEU A 25 -11.71 2.57 -22.72
N THR A 26 -12.72 3.07 -22.01
CA THR A 26 -14.06 2.49 -22.03
C THR A 26 -14.72 2.72 -23.40
N PRO A 27 -15.81 1.99 -23.72
CA PRO A 27 -16.62 2.29 -24.92
C PRO A 27 -17.09 3.75 -25.00
N ASP A 28 -17.32 4.38 -23.84
CA ASP A 28 -17.74 5.79 -23.73
C ASP A 28 -16.57 6.79 -23.89
N GLY A 29 -15.35 6.32 -24.13
CA GLY A 29 -14.16 7.16 -24.35
C GLY A 29 -13.43 7.60 -23.07
N HIS A 30 -13.75 7.03 -21.91
CA HIS A 30 -13.06 7.35 -20.66
C HIS A 30 -11.77 6.54 -20.49
N VAL A 31 -10.67 7.19 -20.11
CA VAL A 31 -9.40 6.50 -19.88
C VAL A 31 -9.47 5.66 -18.61
N ILE A 32 -9.20 4.36 -18.74
CA ILE A 32 -9.16 3.41 -17.61
C ILE A 32 -7.75 2.92 -17.32
N TRP A 33 -6.84 2.93 -18.30
CA TRP A 33 -5.43 2.62 -18.11
C TRP A 33 -4.56 3.56 -18.95
N ASN A 34 -3.41 3.96 -18.42
CA ASN A 34 -2.40 4.74 -19.11
C ASN A 34 -1.05 4.52 -18.42
N GLY A 35 -0.08 3.93 -19.12
CA GLY A 35 1.25 3.68 -18.60
C GLY A 35 1.32 2.72 -17.42
N LEU A 36 2.19 3.02 -16.44
CA LEU A 36 2.53 2.09 -15.37
C LEU A 36 1.35 1.79 -14.44
N ARG A 37 1.18 0.50 -14.10
CA ARG A 37 0.11 0.01 -13.21
C ARG A 37 0.62 -0.19 -11.79
N VAL A 38 0.35 0.78 -10.92
CA VAL A 38 0.81 0.76 -9.52
C VAL A 38 -0.15 -0.03 -8.62
N ARG A 39 0.39 -0.90 -7.78
CA ARG A 39 -0.37 -1.62 -6.75
C ARG A 39 -0.25 -0.89 -5.41
N MET A 40 -1.34 -0.75 -4.67
CA MET A 40 -1.37 0.11 -3.48
C MET A 40 -1.97 -0.64 -2.28
N GLY A 41 -1.33 -0.56 -1.13
CA GLY A 41 -1.79 -1.17 0.11
C GLY A 41 -1.86 -0.17 1.26
N MET A 42 -2.83 -0.37 2.14
CA MET A 42 -3.00 0.49 3.31
C MET A 42 -3.19 -0.33 4.59
N HIS A 43 -2.51 0.08 5.65
CA HIS A 43 -2.73 -0.46 6.98
C HIS A 43 -2.62 0.64 8.04
N THR A 44 -3.49 0.59 9.05
CA THR A 44 -3.52 1.54 10.15
C THR A 44 -3.12 0.82 11.43
N GLY A 45 -2.25 1.45 12.22
CA GLY A 45 -1.78 0.90 13.49
C GLY A 45 -0.93 1.90 14.28
N THR A 46 -0.36 1.44 15.39
CA THR A 46 0.57 2.20 16.23
C THR A 46 2.02 1.81 15.95
N CYS A 47 2.86 2.79 15.63
CA CYS A 47 4.28 2.58 15.30
C CYS A 47 5.16 3.44 16.18
N LYS A 48 6.41 3.01 16.28
CA LYS A 48 7.48 3.88 16.73
C LYS A 48 7.92 4.75 15.56
N VAL A 49 7.99 6.05 15.79
CA VAL A 49 8.45 7.02 14.79
C VAL A 49 9.72 7.68 15.32
N GLU A 50 10.76 7.70 14.49
CA GLU A 50 12.01 8.42 14.77
C GLU A 50 12.27 9.41 13.64
N VAL A 51 12.96 10.51 13.92
CA VAL A 51 13.38 11.48 12.90
C VAL A 51 14.87 11.30 12.70
N ASP A 52 15.27 10.96 11.48
CA ASP A 52 16.68 10.85 11.15
C ASP A 52 17.34 12.24 11.27
N PRO A 53 18.42 12.37 12.07
CA PRO A 53 19.00 13.67 12.40
C PRO A 53 19.71 14.35 11.21
N THR A 54 20.04 13.60 10.16
CA THR A 54 20.79 14.10 9.00
C THR A 54 19.86 14.51 7.86
N THR A 55 18.88 13.66 7.56
CA THR A 55 17.94 13.82 6.46
C THR A 55 16.65 14.52 6.87
N CYS A 56 16.41 14.64 8.18
CA CYS A 56 15.18 15.16 8.79
C CYS A 56 13.91 14.42 8.32
N ARG A 57 14.03 13.17 7.87
CA ARG A 57 12.90 12.32 7.45
C ARG A 57 12.38 11.52 8.65
N LYS A 58 11.08 11.22 8.64
CA LYS A 58 10.45 10.34 9.64
C LYS A 58 10.62 8.87 9.21
N ASP A 59 11.28 8.08 10.04
CA ASP A 59 11.36 6.63 9.90
C ASP A 59 10.33 5.95 10.82
N TYR A 60 9.67 4.93 10.27
CA TYR A 60 8.61 4.20 10.94
C TYR A 60 9.05 2.79 11.22
N TYR A 61 8.88 2.35 12.47
CA TYR A 61 9.31 1.05 12.94
C TYR A 61 8.18 0.27 13.63
N GLY A 62 8.36 -1.05 13.65
CA GLY A 62 7.51 -1.98 14.38
C GLY A 62 6.65 -2.86 13.47
N PRO A 63 5.88 -3.79 14.08
CA PRO A 63 5.13 -4.80 13.34
C PRO A 63 4.14 -4.24 12.31
N MET A 64 3.56 -3.06 12.56
CA MET A 64 2.58 -2.47 11.63
C MET A 64 3.17 -2.11 10.26
N VAL A 65 4.44 -1.73 10.19
CA VAL A 65 5.10 -1.39 8.92
C VAL A 65 5.25 -2.64 8.07
N ASN A 66 5.59 -3.76 8.72
CA ASN A 66 5.62 -5.07 8.07
C ASN A 66 4.23 -5.46 7.58
N THR A 67 3.18 -5.29 8.40
CA THR A 67 1.80 -5.56 7.99
C THR A 67 1.39 -4.72 6.79
N ALA A 68 1.66 -3.41 6.81
CA ALA A 68 1.40 -2.53 5.69
C ALA A 68 2.10 -3.01 4.41
N ALA A 69 3.37 -3.44 4.52
CA ALA A 69 4.13 -3.95 3.38
C ALA A 69 3.55 -5.26 2.84
N ARG A 70 3.04 -6.15 3.73
CA ARG A 70 2.34 -7.37 3.31
C ARG A 70 1.03 -7.05 2.59
N ILE A 71 0.24 -6.10 3.10
CA ILE A 71 -0.99 -5.63 2.45
C ILE A 71 -0.69 -5.04 1.07
N ALA A 72 0.36 -4.22 0.93
CA ALA A 72 0.79 -3.66 -0.35
C ALA A 72 1.32 -4.71 -1.34
N GLY A 73 1.68 -5.91 -0.86
CA GLY A 73 2.09 -7.04 -1.68
C GLY A 73 0.93 -7.89 -2.22
N LEU A 74 -0.28 -7.79 -1.65
CA LEU A 74 -1.48 -8.50 -2.12
C LEU A 74 -2.02 -8.03 -3.50
N PRO A 75 -2.16 -6.72 -3.78
CA PRO A 75 -2.81 -6.23 -4.99
C PRO A 75 -1.99 -6.52 -6.24
N VAL A 76 -2.69 -6.65 -7.38
CA VAL A 76 -2.09 -6.54 -8.72
C VAL A 76 -2.02 -5.09 -9.18
N GLY A 77 -1.32 -4.83 -10.28
CA GLY A 77 -1.14 -3.48 -10.82
C GLY A 77 -2.48 -2.76 -11.04
N GLY A 78 -2.61 -1.54 -10.50
CA GLY A 78 -3.80 -0.70 -10.57
C GLY A 78 -4.86 -0.97 -9.52
N GLN A 79 -4.64 -1.93 -8.62
CA GLN A 79 -5.50 -2.13 -7.45
C GLN A 79 -5.04 -1.32 -6.25
N ILE A 80 -6.02 -0.94 -5.44
CA ILE A 80 -5.85 -0.39 -4.11
C ILE A 80 -6.54 -1.33 -3.13
N VAL A 81 -5.84 -1.77 -2.10
CA VAL A 81 -6.42 -2.55 -1.01
C VAL A 81 -6.07 -1.96 0.35
N CYS A 82 -6.89 -2.23 1.35
CA CYS A 82 -6.61 -1.88 2.73
C CYS A 82 -6.96 -3.02 3.68
N SER A 83 -6.33 -3.00 4.85
CA SER A 83 -6.69 -3.89 5.96
C SER A 83 -8.03 -3.49 6.60
N GLY A 84 -8.66 -4.43 7.31
CA GLY A 84 -9.85 -4.16 8.13
C GLY A 84 -9.63 -3.06 9.17
N ALA A 85 -8.45 -3.00 9.80
CA ALA A 85 -8.10 -1.92 10.72
C ALA A 85 -8.17 -0.52 10.06
N THR A 86 -7.75 -0.41 8.79
CA THR A 86 -7.87 0.85 8.03
C THR A 86 -9.31 1.18 7.68
N PHE A 87 -10.09 0.16 7.31
CA PHE A 87 -11.52 0.32 7.04
C PHE A 87 -12.27 0.82 8.27
N GLU A 88 -12.07 0.18 9.43
CA GLU A 88 -12.67 0.59 10.71
C GLU A 88 -12.29 2.03 11.09
N GLN A 89 -11.00 2.37 10.99
CA GLN A 89 -10.53 3.73 11.26
C GLN A 89 -11.21 4.76 10.35
N GLN A 90 -11.36 4.43 9.06
CA GLN A 90 -12.02 5.29 8.08
C GLN A 90 -13.49 5.50 8.40
N GLN A 91 -14.20 4.50 8.93
CA GLN A 91 -15.58 4.63 9.37
C GLN A 91 -15.70 5.52 10.62
N GLN A 92 -14.80 5.36 11.59
CA GLN A 92 -14.84 6.10 12.86
C GLN A 92 -14.43 7.57 12.70
N SER A 93 -13.50 7.88 11.79
CA SER A 93 -12.91 9.21 11.63
C SER A 93 -13.60 10.09 10.59
N GLY A 94 -14.84 9.76 10.18
CA GLY A 94 -15.63 10.60 9.27
C GLY A 94 -15.48 10.35 7.77
N CYS A 95 -15.15 9.12 7.35
CA CYS A 95 -15.09 8.67 5.95
C CYS A 95 -14.29 9.60 5.01
N TRP A 96 -12.96 9.61 5.13
CA TRP A 96 -12.08 10.41 4.25
C TRP A 96 -11.90 9.82 2.84
N LEU A 97 -12.48 8.65 2.54
CA LEU A 97 -12.50 8.01 1.21
C LEU A 97 -13.75 8.35 0.40
N HIS A 98 -14.18 9.61 0.40
CA HIS A 98 -15.32 10.06 -0.39
C HIS A 98 -15.14 9.71 -1.89
N GLY A 99 -16.24 9.29 -2.54
CA GLY A 99 -16.21 8.90 -3.95
C GLY A 99 -15.44 7.60 -4.23
N CYS A 100 -15.15 6.79 -3.21
CA CYS A 100 -14.62 5.44 -3.36
C CYS A 100 -15.62 4.41 -2.84
N GLN A 101 -15.77 3.30 -3.55
CA GLN A 101 -16.46 2.12 -3.08
C GLN A 101 -15.45 1.20 -2.39
N MET A 102 -15.84 0.62 -1.26
CA MET A 102 -15.05 -0.38 -0.56
C MET A 102 -15.73 -1.73 -0.67
N LEU A 103 -15.01 -2.73 -1.18
CA LEU A 103 -15.54 -4.08 -1.40
C LEU A 103 -14.77 -5.09 -0.54
N PRO A 104 -15.45 -5.94 0.25
CA PRO A 104 -14.78 -6.96 1.03
C PRO A 104 -14.14 -8.01 0.12
N CYS A 105 -12.85 -8.28 0.32
CA CYS A 105 -12.11 -9.34 -0.39
C CYS A 105 -11.96 -10.62 0.44
N GLY A 106 -12.25 -10.55 1.75
CA GLY A 106 -12.19 -11.66 2.70
C GLY A 106 -10.94 -11.66 3.59
N MET A 107 -10.67 -12.81 4.21
CA MET A 107 -9.60 -13.01 5.18
C MET A 107 -8.32 -13.55 4.52
N TYR A 108 -7.18 -12.96 4.86
CA TYR A 108 -5.86 -13.30 4.31
C TYR A 108 -4.88 -13.68 5.42
N ARG A 109 -4.10 -14.73 5.21
CA ARG A 109 -2.99 -15.10 6.08
C ARG A 109 -1.71 -14.45 5.56
N LEU A 110 -1.10 -13.59 6.37
CA LEU A 110 0.09 -12.83 5.99
C LEU A 110 1.34 -13.40 6.68
N LYS A 111 2.47 -13.47 5.95
CA LYS A 111 3.74 -13.99 6.48
C LYS A 111 4.19 -13.15 7.69
N GLY A 112 4.40 -13.82 8.83
CA GLY A 112 4.82 -13.19 10.07
C GLY A 112 3.69 -12.57 10.90
N ILE A 113 2.43 -12.76 10.50
CA ILE A 113 1.25 -12.31 11.27
C ILE A 113 0.47 -13.55 11.69
N SER A 114 0.28 -13.71 12.99
CA SER A 114 -0.38 -14.88 13.58
C SER A 114 -1.87 -14.94 13.26
N GLN A 115 -2.54 -13.77 13.27
CA GLN A 115 -3.96 -13.64 13.01
C GLN A 115 -4.24 -13.44 11.51
N MET A 116 -5.41 -13.88 11.06
CA MET A 116 -5.88 -13.54 9.72
C MET A 116 -6.24 -12.06 9.66
N VAL A 117 -5.95 -11.43 8.52
CA VAL A 117 -6.24 -10.01 8.29
C VAL A 117 -7.35 -9.91 7.27
N GLU A 118 -8.41 -9.21 7.62
CA GLU A 118 -9.46 -8.86 6.67
C GLU A 118 -8.95 -7.81 5.67
N VAL A 119 -9.30 -7.98 4.41
CA VAL A 119 -8.86 -7.10 3.32
C VAL A 119 -10.06 -6.59 2.54
N TYR A 120 -10.00 -5.29 2.21
CA TYR A 120 -10.98 -4.59 1.40
C TYR A 120 -10.30 -3.99 0.18
N GLN A 121 -10.96 -4.06 -0.97
CA GLN A 121 -10.54 -3.34 -2.16
C GLN A 121 -11.18 -1.95 -2.17
N ILE A 122 -10.37 -0.94 -2.48
CA ILE A 122 -10.82 0.44 -2.65
C ILE A 122 -10.93 0.71 -4.15
N ILE A 123 -12.13 1.07 -4.60
CA ILE A 123 -12.43 1.38 -6.00
C ILE A 123 -12.92 2.83 -6.09
N PRO A 124 -12.07 3.77 -6.56
CA PRO A 124 -12.52 5.11 -6.92
C PRO A 124 -13.63 5.05 -7.98
N HIS A 125 -14.67 5.88 -7.85
CA HIS A 125 -15.84 5.85 -8.75
C HIS A 125 -15.45 5.93 -10.24
N MET A 126 -14.45 6.75 -10.55
CA MET A 126 -13.91 6.93 -11.90
C MET A 126 -13.20 5.69 -12.48
N LEU A 127 -12.91 4.67 -11.67
CA LEU A 127 -12.22 3.43 -12.07
C LEU A 127 -13.12 2.19 -11.96
N GLN A 128 -14.42 2.35 -11.71
CA GLN A 128 -15.36 1.24 -11.54
C GLN A 128 -15.45 0.34 -12.78
N SER A 129 -15.17 0.88 -13.97
CA SER A 129 -15.14 0.13 -15.22
C SER A 129 -13.95 -0.83 -15.34
N ARG A 130 -12.97 -0.78 -14.42
CA ARG A 130 -11.87 -1.75 -14.38
C ARG A 130 -12.37 -3.08 -13.82
N THR A 131 -12.37 -4.13 -14.63
CA THR A 131 -12.53 -5.50 -14.13
C THR A 131 -11.22 -5.94 -13.49
N ILE A 132 -11.12 -5.86 -12.16
CA ILE A 132 -9.98 -6.42 -11.44
C ILE A 132 -10.46 -7.42 -10.40
N LEU A 133 -9.99 -8.66 -10.53
CA LEU A 133 -10.34 -9.75 -9.63
C LEU A 133 -9.80 -9.50 -8.22
N PRO A 134 -10.44 -10.02 -7.16
CA PRO A 134 -9.91 -9.94 -5.81
C PRO A 134 -8.45 -10.42 -5.76
N PRO A 135 -7.62 -9.83 -4.89
CA PRO A 135 -6.22 -10.23 -4.80
C PRO A 135 -6.08 -11.73 -4.49
N PRO A 136 -5.02 -12.40 -4.99
CA PRO A 136 -4.82 -13.81 -4.74
C PRO A 136 -4.67 -14.09 -3.24
N ARG A 137 -5.36 -15.13 -2.74
CA ARG A 137 -5.39 -15.51 -1.32
C ARG A 137 -4.02 -15.98 -0.78
N HIS A 138 -3.07 -16.24 -1.66
CA HIS A 138 -1.72 -16.65 -1.34
C HIS A 138 -0.71 -15.65 -1.91
N SER A 139 -0.09 -14.83 -1.05
CA SER A 139 1.08 -14.04 -1.42
C SER A 139 2.35 -14.87 -1.22
N GLN A 140 2.82 -15.55 -2.27
CA GLN A 140 4.26 -15.81 -2.39
C GLN A 140 4.81 -14.76 -3.35
N SER A 141 5.48 -13.73 -2.84
CA SER A 141 6.19 -12.78 -3.70
C SER A 141 7.43 -13.47 -4.31
N PRO A 142 7.67 -13.40 -5.63
CA PRO A 142 8.80 -14.08 -6.29
C PRO A 142 10.23 -13.59 -5.92
N LYS A 143 10.40 -12.60 -5.03
CA LYS A 143 11.68 -11.89 -4.80
C LYS A 143 12.44 -12.28 -3.51
N ASP A 144 12.17 -13.43 -2.88
CA ASP A 144 12.96 -13.91 -1.72
C ASP A 144 14.36 -14.48 -2.10
N ARG A 145 14.90 -14.17 -3.29
CA ARG A 145 16.26 -14.60 -3.69
C ARG A 145 17.29 -13.52 -3.31
N HIS A 146 17.87 -13.68 -2.12
CA HIS A 146 19.10 -13.06 -1.62
C HIS A 146 19.19 -11.52 -1.67
N ARG A 147 18.60 -10.84 -0.68
CA ARG A 147 19.34 -9.77 0.01
C ARG A 147 19.62 -10.30 1.42
N PRO A 148 20.88 -10.36 1.88
CA PRO A 148 21.13 -10.72 3.27
C PRO A 148 20.35 -9.72 4.14
N ALA A 149 19.54 -10.25 5.04
CA ALA A 149 19.08 -9.46 6.17
C ALA A 149 20.36 -9.06 6.89
N GLU A 150 20.75 -7.78 6.82
CA GLU A 150 21.70 -7.28 7.79
C GLU A 150 21.06 -7.53 9.16
N ASP A 151 21.79 -8.27 9.98
CA ASP A 151 21.42 -8.74 11.32
C ASP A 151 20.88 -7.58 12.15
N MET A 152 19.57 -7.34 12.09
CA MET A 152 18.87 -6.62 13.15
C MET A 152 18.53 -7.67 14.19
N SER A 153 19.51 -7.87 15.07
CA SER A 153 19.38 -8.64 16.31
C SER A 153 17.98 -8.47 16.88
N THR A 154 17.28 -9.59 17.04
CA THR A 154 16.13 -9.71 17.91
C THR A 154 16.57 -9.36 19.33
N SER A 155 16.56 -8.07 19.69
CA SER A 155 16.59 -7.67 21.08
C SER A 155 15.21 -7.98 21.63
N SER A 156 15.12 -9.08 22.36
CA SER A 156 14.06 -9.37 23.33
C SER A 156 14.00 -8.18 24.30
N PHE A 157 13.23 -7.14 23.98
CA PHE A 157 13.15 -5.98 24.85
C PHE A 157 11.96 -6.13 25.78
N SER A 158 12.29 -6.34 27.04
CA SER A 158 11.37 -6.34 28.16
C SER A 158 10.55 -5.06 28.16
N SER A 159 9.32 -5.17 28.68
CA SER A 159 8.41 -4.06 28.88
C SER A 159 9.03 -3.07 29.86
N GLN A 160 9.79 -2.10 29.36
CA GLN A 160 10.26 -0.95 30.11
C GLN A 160 9.45 0.26 29.68
N LYS A 161 8.67 0.80 30.61
CA LYS A 161 8.12 2.15 30.51
C LYS A 161 9.29 3.12 30.37
N VAL A 162 9.39 3.78 29.22
CA VAL A 162 10.27 4.93 29.04
C VAL A 162 9.39 6.15 28.88
N ASP A 163 9.35 6.97 29.93
CA ASP A 163 8.65 8.25 29.96
C ASP A 163 9.17 9.17 28.84
N GLY A 164 8.27 9.68 28.00
CA GLY A 164 8.57 10.70 26.98
C GLY A 164 8.41 10.29 25.51
N MET A 165 8.01 9.06 25.20
CA MET A 165 7.86 8.60 23.81
C MET A 165 6.48 8.94 23.24
N LYS A 166 6.41 9.81 22.22
CA LYS A 166 5.16 10.13 21.51
C LYS A 166 4.69 8.91 20.70
N VAL A 167 3.64 8.24 21.16
CA VAL A 167 2.94 7.20 20.40
C VAL A 167 1.90 7.91 19.53
N SER A 168 2.19 8.11 18.24
CA SER A 168 1.23 8.71 17.30
C SER A 168 0.38 7.62 16.65
N LEU A 169 -0.95 7.77 16.70
CA LEU A 169 -1.87 6.99 15.87
C LEU A 169 -1.73 7.47 14.42
N GLY A 170 -1.05 6.68 13.58
CA GLY A 170 -0.76 7.04 12.20
C GLY A 170 -1.49 6.14 11.21
N VAL A 171 -2.15 6.73 10.22
CA VAL A 171 -2.55 5.98 9.02
C VAL A 171 -1.31 5.86 8.14
N LEU A 172 -0.82 4.64 7.97
CA LEU A 172 0.31 4.38 7.09
C LEU A 172 -0.20 3.84 5.74
N MET A 173 -0.11 4.65 4.69
CA MET A 173 -0.24 4.14 3.32
C MET A 173 1.12 3.69 2.81
N LEU A 174 1.19 2.46 2.32
CA LEU A 174 2.33 1.98 1.53
C LEU A 174 1.87 1.75 0.09
N ALA A 175 2.28 2.64 -0.82
CA ALA A 175 2.06 2.48 -2.24
C ALA A 175 3.32 1.84 -2.87
N LYS A 176 3.19 0.66 -3.47
CA LYS A 176 4.31 -0.04 -4.11
C LYS A 176 4.17 0.05 -5.63
N VAL A 177 5.04 0.81 -6.27
CA VAL A 177 5.10 0.88 -7.74
C VAL A 177 5.69 -0.44 -8.22
N CYS A 178 4.92 -1.18 -9.02
CA CYS A 178 5.43 -2.33 -9.73
C CYS A 178 5.36 -2.09 -11.22
N LEU A 179 6.51 -2.27 -11.84
CA LEU A 179 6.64 -2.31 -13.29
C LEU A 179 6.04 -3.64 -13.81
N PRO A 180 5.55 -3.67 -15.05
CA PRO A 180 5.01 -4.90 -15.64
C PRO A 180 6.06 -6.03 -15.66
N SER A 181 5.53 -7.26 -15.69
CA SER A 181 6.27 -8.54 -15.61
C SER A 181 7.66 -8.46 -16.27
N ASP A 182 8.69 -8.78 -15.48
CA ASP A 182 10.13 -8.87 -15.82
C ASP A 182 11.04 -7.66 -15.57
N ALA A 183 10.52 -6.46 -15.28
CA ALA A 183 11.39 -5.37 -14.82
C ALA A 183 11.59 -5.45 -13.29
N GLY A 184 12.67 -6.09 -12.84
CA GLY A 184 13.02 -6.35 -11.44
C GLY A 184 13.10 -5.17 -10.46
N ALA A 185 12.73 -3.94 -10.84
CA ALA A 185 12.72 -2.77 -9.97
C ALA A 185 11.33 -2.56 -9.35
N ASP A 186 11.21 -2.84 -8.04
CA ASP A 186 10.10 -2.30 -7.25
C ASP A 186 10.52 -0.92 -6.75
N LEU A 187 9.73 0.13 -7.03
CA LEU A 187 9.91 1.42 -6.37
C LEU A 187 8.95 1.47 -5.18
N ASP A 188 9.50 1.50 -3.97
CA ASP A 188 8.72 1.67 -2.75
C ASP A 188 8.50 3.17 -2.52
N VAL A 189 7.25 3.63 -2.64
CA VAL A 189 6.87 5.02 -2.33
C VAL A 189 6.01 5.00 -1.07
N MET A 190 6.62 5.40 0.04
CA MET A 190 5.93 5.56 1.32
C MET A 190 5.25 6.92 1.36
N LEU A 191 3.91 6.92 1.44
CA LEU A 191 3.12 8.12 1.66
C LEU A 191 2.55 8.03 3.07
N SER A 192 3.15 8.72 4.04
CA SER A 192 2.57 8.80 5.38
C SER A 192 1.67 10.03 5.48
N THR A 193 0.43 9.83 5.90
CA THR A 193 -0.44 10.90 6.40
C THR A 193 -0.57 10.70 7.90
N THR A 194 0.36 11.30 8.66
CA THR A 194 0.15 11.46 10.09
C THR A 194 -0.81 12.62 10.29
N ASN A 195 -2.07 12.35 10.61
CA ASN A 195 -2.86 13.34 11.32
C ASN A 195 -2.29 13.41 12.74
N GLU A 196 -1.38 14.36 12.97
CA GLU A 196 -1.16 14.82 14.33
C GLU A 196 -2.46 15.54 14.74
N MET A 197 -3.33 14.84 15.46
CA MET A 197 -4.33 15.56 16.26
C MET A 197 -3.53 16.28 17.35
N ILE A 198 -3.29 17.58 17.12
CA ILE A 198 -2.78 18.52 18.10
C ILE A 198 -3.78 18.63 19.25
#